data_AF-A0AAE1X252-F1
#
_entry.id   AF-A0AAE1X252-F1
#
_cell.length_a   1.000
_cell.length_b   1.000
_cell.length_c   1.000
_cell.angle_alpha   90.00
_cell.angle_beta   90.00
_cell.angle_gamma   90.00
#
_symmetry.space_group_name_H-M   'P 1'
#
loop_
_entity.id
_entity.type
_entity.pdbx_description
1 polymer ?
#
loop_
_entity_poly.entity_id
_entity_poly.type
_entity_poly.pdbx_seq_one_letter_code
_entity_poly.pdbx_strand_id
1 'polypeptide(L)'
;MARRVWKEIEVKVPASEAWKVYSLQLAKILGEGLLGFFSKVEVVEGDGSAGTILHVSLPPRTGTAGLPWFKEKYTVVDDERRVKDAEVLEGGLMDLGFTLYRVGFGASIEHNLLSQDSP
;
A
#
# COMPACT_ATOMS: atom_id res chain seq x y z
N MET A 1 9.86 -11.50 -17.12
CA MET A 1 9.30 -10.21 -17.53
C MET A 1 8.38 -9.71 -16.43
N ALA A 2 8.57 -8.49 -15.92
CA ALA A 2 7.68 -7.92 -14.92
C ALA A 2 6.41 -7.38 -15.61
N ARG A 3 5.23 -7.65 -15.03
CA ARG A 3 3.95 -7.10 -15.49
C ARG A 3 3.53 -6.02 -14.50
N ARG A 4 2.97 -4.92 -15.01
CA ARG A 4 2.46 -3.80 -14.20
C ARG A 4 0.96 -3.66 -14.42
N VAL A 5 0.23 -3.50 -13.32
CA VAL A 5 -1.19 -3.13 -13.30
C VAL A 5 -1.31 -1.89 -12.42
N TRP A 6 -2.22 -0.98 -12.78
CA TRP A 6 -2.53 0.21 -11.98
C TRP A 6 -4.03 0.51 -12.07
N LYS A 7 -4.55 1.20 -11.06
CA LYS A 7 -5.95 1.63 -10.98
C LYS A 7 -6.02 2.96 -10.24
N GLU A 8 -6.81 3.87 -10.78
CA GLU A 8 -7.18 5.13 -10.13
C GLU A 8 -8.61 5.04 -9.60
N ILE A 9 -8.86 5.67 -8.45
CA ILE A 9 -10.17 5.70 -7.79
C ILE A 9 -10.40 7.14 -7.30
N GLU A 10 -11.48 7.76 -7.75
CA GLU A 10 -11.91 9.06 -7.24
C GLU A 10 -12.50 8.88 -5.82
N VAL A 11 -12.08 9.75 -4.90
CA VAL A 11 -12.57 9.76 -3.52
C VAL A 11 -13.06 11.17 -3.16
N LYS A 12 -14.21 11.26 -2.48
CA LYS A 12 -14.81 12.54 -2.07
C LYS A 12 -14.18 13.10 -0.79
N VAL A 13 -12.86 13.05 -0.68
CA VAL A 13 -12.09 13.59 0.44
C VAL A 13 -10.83 14.29 -0.08
N PRO A 14 -10.27 15.26 0.64
CA PRO A 14 -9.00 15.89 0.25
C PRO A 14 -7.88 14.86 0.09
N ALA A 15 -7.01 15.07 -0.90
CA ALA A 15 -5.87 14.18 -1.16
C ALA A 15 -4.97 14.00 0.08
N SER A 16 -4.84 15.04 0.91
CA SER A 16 -4.11 14.97 2.19
C SER A 16 -4.77 14.05 3.22
N GLU A 17 -6.10 14.04 3.32
CA GLU A 17 -6.83 13.17 4.24
C GLU A 17 -6.83 11.72 3.76
N ALA A 18 -7.01 11.50 2.45
CA ALA A 18 -6.83 10.18 1.85
C ALA A 18 -5.41 9.66 2.10
N TRP A 19 -4.41 10.51 1.93
CA TRP A 19 -3.01 10.14 2.12
C TRP A 19 -2.68 9.71 3.55
N LYS A 20 -3.20 10.40 4.58
CA LYS A 20 -2.98 10.02 5.99
C LYS A 20 -3.35 8.57 6.28
N VAL A 21 -4.42 8.06 5.65
CA VAL A 21 -4.85 6.66 5.78
C VAL A 21 -3.83 5.70 5.15
N TYR A 22 -3.24 6.07 4.02
CA TYR A 22 -2.31 5.22 3.26
C TYR A 22 -0.83 5.31 3.70
N SER A 23 -0.38 6.47 4.20
CA SER A 23 1.05 6.75 4.43
C SER A 23 1.54 6.40 5.83
N LEU A 24 1.00 7.07 6.83
CA LEU A 24 1.50 7.05 8.21
C LEU A 24 0.70 6.13 9.11
N GLN A 25 -0.49 5.75 8.67
CA GLN A 25 -1.42 5.03 9.51
C GLN A 25 -1.88 3.71 8.93
N LEU A 26 -1.34 3.23 7.79
CA LEU A 26 -1.75 1.91 7.34
C LEU A 26 -1.35 0.88 8.40
N ALA A 27 -0.09 0.75 8.83
CA ALA A 27 0.27 -0.19 9.89
C ALA A 27 -0.47 0.04 11.23
N LYS A 28 -0.71 1.30 11.62
CA LYS A 28 -1.38 1.65 12.89
C LYS A 28 -2.91 1.42 12.84
N ILE A 29 -3.60 1.87 11.79
CA ILE A 29 -5.02 1.60 11.51
C ILE A 29 -5.23 0.11 11.24
N LEU A 30 -4.29 -0.56 10.57
CA LEU A 30 -4.32 -2.00 10.38
C LEU A 30 -4.21 -2.75 11.72
N GLY A 31 -3.39 -2.25 12.65
CA GLY A 31 -3.32 -2.76 14.02
C GLY A 31 -4.55 -2.45 14.87
N GLU A 32 -5.19 -1.28 14.67
CA GLU A 32 -6.28 -0.79 15.52
C GLU A 32 -7.71 -1.09 15.01
N GLY A 33 -7.93 -1.46 13.73
CA GLY A 33 -9.32 -1.56 13.25
C GLY A 33 -9.63 -2.19 11.89
N LEU A 34 -8.66 -2.64 11.09
CA LEU A 34 -8.95 -3.40 9.85
C LEU A 34 -8.99 -4.92 10.12
N LEU A 35 -9.74 -5.30 11.16
CA LEU A 35 -9.92 -6.64 11.73
C LEU A 35 -10.41 -7.72 10.74
N GLY A 36 -10.78 -7.35 9.51
CA GLY A 36 -11.22 -8.28 8.47
C GLY A 36 -10.12 -8.67 7.47
N PHE A 37 -9.06 -7.87 7.31
CA PHE A 37 -8.08 -8.05 6.22
C PHE A 37 -6.70 -8.51 6.68
N PHE A 38 -6.26 -8.10 7.87
CA PHE A 38 -4.96 -8.44 8.42
C PHE A 38 -5.11 -8.91 9.87
N SER A 39 -4.39 -9.97 10.23
CA SER A 39 -4.37 -10.49 11.61
C SER A 39 -3.38 -9.76 12.48
N LYS A 40 -2.23 -9.37 11.91
CA LYS A 40 -1.14 -8.74 12.64
C LYS A 40 -0.25 -7.96 11.68
N VAL A 41 0.23 -6.80 12.10
CA VAL A 41 1.27 -6.04 11.41
C VAL A 41 2.33 -5.68 12.42
N GLU A 42 3.57 -6.06 12.15
CA GLU A 42 4.72 -5.79 13.02
C GLU A 42 5.79 -5.04 12.24
N VAL A 43 6.33 -3.99 12.85
CA VAL A 43 7.53 -3.33 12.33
C VAL A 43 8.74 -4.15 12.77
N VAL A 44 9.45 -4.71 11.80
CA VAL A 44 10.68 -5.50 12.03
C VAL A 44 11.89 -4.58 12.15
N GLU A 45 11.94 -3.57 11.28
CA GLU A 45 13.02 -2.58 11.23
C GLU A 45 12.49 -1.26 10.69
N GLY A 46 13.00 -0.13 11.20
CA GLY A 46 12.69 1.21 10.70
C GLY A 46 11.63 1.97 11.52
N ASP A 47 11.31 3.16 11.05
CA ASP A 47 10.49 4.17 11.73
C ASP A 47 9.23 4.56 10.94
N GLY A 48 8.96 3.86 9.83
CA GLY A 48 7.90 4.19 8.88
C GLY A 48 8.37 4.91 7.62
N SER A 49 9.64 5.33 7.54
CA SER A 49 10.23 5.92 6.33
C SER A 49 10.77 4.86 5.35
N ALA A 50 11.35 5.31 4.24
CA ALA A 50 12.01 4.42 3.29
C ALA A 50 13.11 3.60 3.97
N GLY A 51 13.10 2.28 3.76
CA GLY A 51 13.95 1.33 4.45
C GLY A 51 13.19 0.48 5.48
N THR A 52 12.04 0.96 5.97
CA THR A 52 11.22 0.25 6.97
C THR A 52 10.77 -1.11 6.44
N ILE A 53 10.88 -2.14 7.28
CA ILE A 53 10.46 -3.51 6.98
C ILE A 53 9.30 -3.88 7.88
N LEU A 54 8.21 -4.34 7.28
CA LEU A 54 7.04 -4.85 7.97
C LEU A 54 6.92 -6.37 7.80
N HIS A 55 6.45 -7.03 8.85
CA HIS A 55 5.96 -8.40 8.80
C HIS A 55 4.45 -8.38 8.99
N VAL A 56 3.73 -8.83 7.96
CA VAL A 56 2.28 -8.78 7.88
C VAL A 56 1.74 -10.20 7.91
N SER A 57 0.86 -10.49 8.88
CA SER A 57 0.12 -11.74 8.97
C SER A 57 -1.32 -11.54 8.50
N LEU A 58 -1.80 -12.47 7.68
CA LEU A 58 -3.14 -12.46 7.10
C LEU A 58 -4.02 -13.50 7.82
N PRO A 59 -5.31 -13.23 8.03
CA PRO A 59 -6.20 -14.22 8.62
C PRO A 59 -6.44 -15.37 7.63
N PRO A 60 -6.62 -16.61 8.12
CA PRO A 60 -6.77 -17.78 7.26
C PRO A 60 -8.02 -17.78 6.36
N ARG A 61 -8.98 -16.88 6.59
CA ARG A 61 -10.25 -16.79 5.85
C ARG A 61 -10.35 -15.60 4.88
N THR A 62 -9.31 -14.80 4.71
CA THR A 62 -9.35 -13.71 3.70
C THR A 62 -9.15 -14.27 2.29
N GLY A 63 -9.78 -13.61 1.31
CA GLY A 63 -9.66 -13.91 -0.12
C GLY A 63 -8.26 -13.73 -0.73
N THR A 64 -7.20 -13.68 0.07
CA THR A 64 -5.78 -13.56 -0.30
C THR A 64 -5.17 -14.90 -0.70
N ALA A 65 -5.94 -15.74 -1.42
CA ALA A 65 -5.51 -17.05 -1.94
C ALA A 65 -4.88 -18.01 -0.89
N GLY A 66 -5.21 -17.85 0.39
CA GLY A 66 -4.65 -18.68 1.46
C GLY A 66 -3.22 -18.33 1.88
N LEU A 67 -2.69 -17.17 1.47
CA LEU A 67 -1.37 -16.71 1.87
C LEU A 67 -1.37 -16.30 3.35
N PRO A 68 -0.52 -16.90 4.22
CA PRO A 68 -0.58 -16.68 5.66
C PRO A 68 0.14 -15.41 6.12
N TRP A 69 1.19 -15.00 5.42
CA TRP A 69 2.01 -13.85 5.79
C TRP A 69 2.82 -13.34 4.59
N PHE A 70 3.36 -12.13 4.71
CA PHE A 70 4.41 -11.61 3.84
C PHE A 70 5.27 -10.59 4.60
N LYS A 71 6.51 -10.42 4.16
CA LYS A 71 7.37 -9.31 4.55
C LYS A 71 7.50 -8.32 3.42
N GLU A 72 7.35 -7.04 3.72
CA GLU A 72 7.54 -5.97 2.75
C GLU A 72 8.52 -4.93 3.27
N LYS A 73 9.22 -4.27 2.35
CA LYS A 73 10.12 -3.16 2.61
C LYS A 73 9.65 -1.92 1.88
N TYR A 74 9.57 -0.81 2.60
CA TYR A 74 9.29 0.49 2.01
C TYR A 74 10.51 0.96 1.21
N THR A 75 10.31 1.20 -0.07
CA THR A 75 11.37 1.69 -0.97
C THR A 75 11.26 3.19 -1.17
N VAL A 76 10.04 3.73 -1.14
CA VAL A 76 9.75 5.17 -1.22
C VAL A 76 8.67 5.52 -0.21
N VAL A 77 8.88 6.59 0.54
CA VAL A 77 7.85 7.25 1.35
C VAL A 77 8.06 8.75 1.17
N ASP A 78 7.15 9.40 0.45
CA ASP A 78 7.20 10.83 0.17
C ASP A 78 5.84 11.45 0.55
N ASP A 79 5.80 12.08 1.72
CA ASP A 79 4.58 12.71 2.24
C ASP A 79 4.20 14.01 1.51
N GLU A 80 5.17 14.71 0.91
CA GLU A 80 4.90 15.93 0.15
C GLU A 80 4.20 15.61 -1.17
N ARG A 81 4.74 14.62 -1.89
CA ARG A 81 4.17 14.12 -3.14
C ARG A 81 3.01 13.15 -2.93
N ARG A 82 2.83 12.68 -1.69
CA ARG A 82 1.85 11.68 -1.30
C ARG A 82 1.99 10.38 -2.08
N VAL A 83 3.22 9.84 -2.10
CA VAL A 83 3.58 8.59 -2.80
C VAL A 83 4.31 7.65 -1.86
N LYS A 84 3.95 6.36 -1.91
CA LYS A 84 4.62 5.29 -1.18
C LYS A 84 4.75 4.07 -2.07
N ASP A 85 5.96 3.52 -2.13
CA ASP A 85 6.25 2.25 -2.79
C ASP A 85 6.81 1.26 -1.78
N ALA A 86 6.42 -0.01 -1.93
CA ALA A 86 6.91 -1.13 -1.16
C ALA A 86 7.22 -2.33 -2.06
N GLU A 87 8.20 -3.12 -1.65
CA GLU A 87 8.59 -4.37 -2.29
C GLU A 87 8.43 -5.53 -1.32
N VAL A 88 7.78 -6.61 -1.76
CA VAL A 88 7.67 -7.83 -0.96
C VAL A 88 8.99 -8.59 -1.02
N LEU A 89 9.58 -8.83 0.15
CA LEU A 89 10.86 -9.51 0.31
C LEU A 89 10.68 -11.03 0.41
N GLU A 90 9.70 -11.47 1.21
CA GLU A 90 9.51 -12.88 1.57
C GLU A 90 8.01 -13.17 1.78
N GLY A 91 7.63 -14.44 1.64
CA GLY A 91 6.27 -14.90 1.86
C GLY A 91 5.29 -14.43 0.78
N GLY A 92 4.01 -14.66 1.02
CA GLY A 92 2.93 -14.23 0.12
C GLY A 92 3.13 -14.74 -1.30
N LEU A 93 3.21 -13.81 -2.26
CA LEU A 93 3.40 -14.15 -3.67
C LEU A 93 4.80 -14.73 -3.97
N MET A 94 5.81 -14.44 -3.15
CA MET A 94 7.15 -15.02 -3.36
C MET A 94 7.12 -16.55 -3.19
N ASP A 95 6.32 -17.06 -2.26
CA ASP A 95 6.13 -18.50 -2.03
C ASP A 95 5.41 -19.21 -3.20
N LEU A 96 4.74 -18.44 -4.07
CA LEU A 96 4.10 -18.94 -5.29
C LEU A 96 5.03 -18.91 -6.52
N GLY A 97 6.33 -18.60 -6.33
CA GLY A 97 7.34 -18.60 -7.38
C GLY A 97 7.53 -17.26 -8.10
N PHE A 98 6.94 -16.16 -7.60
CA PHE A 98 7.25 -14.83 -8.11
C PHE A 98 8.65 -14.40 -7.64
N THR A 99 9.38 -13.69 -8.50
CA THR A 99 10.72 -13.17 -8.19
C THR A 99 10.74 -11.68 -7.86
N LEU A 100 9.64 -10.97 -8.13
CA LEU A 100 9.48 -9.55 -7.85
C LEU A 100 8.00 -9.21 -7.69
N TYR A 101 7.66 -8.52 -6.61
CA TYR A 101 6.35 -7.91 -6.43
C TYR A 101 6.50 -6.56 -5.74
N ARG A 102 6.04 -5.52 -6.43
CA ARG A 102 6.08 -4.13 -5.96
C ARG A 102 4.67 -3.57 -5.94
N VAL A 103 4.35 -2.85 -4.87
CA VAL A 103 3.08 -2.16 -4.71
C VAL A 103 3.37 -0.69 -4.47
N GLY A 104 2.64 0.17 -5.18
CA GLY A 104 2.74 1.61 -5.08
C GLY A 104 1.37 2.23 -4.86
N PHE A 105 1.31 3.23 -3.98
CA PHE A 105 0.12 4.01 -3.67
C PHE A 105 0.43 5.49 -3.80
N GLY A 106 -0.50 6.23 -4.39
CA GLY A 106 -0.40 7.68 -4.52
C GLY A 106 -1.76 8.35 -4.32
N ALA A 107 -1.74 9.57 -3.78
CA ALA A 107 -2.93 10.41 -3.66
C ALA A 107 -2.70 11.79 -4.29
N SER A 108 -3.38 12.04 -5.41
CA SER A 108 -3.34 13.31 -6.14
C SER A 108 -4.69 14.04 -6.06
N ILE A 109 -4.66 15.35 -6.19
CA ILE A 109 -5.87 16.13 -6.42
C ILE A 109 -6.27 15.92 -7.88
N GLU A 110 -7.53 15.62 -8.13
CA GLU A 110 -8.07 15.61 -9.48
C GLU A 110 -8.03 17.05 -10.02
N HIS A 111 -7.15 17.30 -11.00
CA HIS A 111 -7.28 18.50 -11.82
C HIS A 111 -8.42 18.26 -12.79
N ASN A 112 -9.58 18.83 -12.45
CA ASN A 112 -10.71 18.90 -13.38
C ASN A 112 -10.26 19.72 -14.59
N LEU A 113 -9.94 19.07 -15.71
CA LEU A 113 -9.75 19.70 -17.01
C LEU A 113 -11.11 20.15 -17.55
N LEU A 114 -11.74 21.11 -16.86
CA LEU A 114 -12.85 21.88 -17.39
C LEU A 114 -12.32 23.22 -17.86
N SER A 115 -11.69 23.20 -19.03
CA SER A 115 -11.62 24.31 -19.99
C SER A 115 -10.94 23.79 -21.25
N GLN A 116 -11.44 24.20 -22.41
CA GLN A 116 -11.17 23.67 -23.76
C GLN A 116 -12.02 22.41 -24.02
N ASP A 117 -13.32 22.51 -24.26
CA ASP A 117 -13.89 23.18 -25.44
C ASP A 117 -15.26 23.80 -25.20
N SER A 118 -15.41 25.08 -25.56
CA SER A 118 -16.62 25.70 -26.13
C SER A 118 -16.28 27.14 -26.56
N PRO A 119 -16.91 27.70 -27.61
CA PRO A 119 -17.89 27.13 -28.54
C PRO A 119 -17.31 26.74 -29.91
#